data_AF-A0A933XPD6-F1
#
_entry.id   AF-A0A933XPD6-F1
#
_cell.length_a   1.000
_cell.length_b   1.000
_cell.length_c   1.000
_cell.angle_alpha   90.00
_cell.angle_beta   90.00
_cell.angle_gamma   90.00
#
_symmetry.space_group_name_H-M   'P 1'
#
loop_
_entity.id
_entity.type
_entity.pdbx_description
1 polymer ?
#
loop_
_entity_poly.entity_id
_entity_poly.type
_entity_poly.pdbx_seq_one_letter_code
_entity_poly.pdbx_strand_id
1 'polypeptide(L)' 'MVAGLLEEARSLDLHYVPARYPNGLPSGYPHKFYGKPTAGGAVNAAEKIVQAITRHYRDQGEEEILAEDD' A
#
# COMPACT_ATOMS: atom_id res chain seq x y z
N MET A 1 14.08 -9.88 -9.46
CA MET A 1 14.52 -8.52 -9.12
C MET A 1 13.28 -7.68 -8.83
N VAL A 2 13.09 -7.21 -7.59
CA VAL A 2 12.01 -6.30 -7.17
C VAL A 2 12.32 -4.86 -7.64
N ALA A 3 12.78 -4.73 -8.88
CA ALA A 3 13.16 -3.45 -9.45
C ALA A 3 11.92 -2.85 -10.14
N GLY A 4 11.24 -1.93 -9.44
CA GLY A 4 10.10 -1.22 -10.01
C GLY A 4 8.98 -0.83 -9.05
N LEU A 5 9.12 -1.07 -7.73
CA LEU A 5 8.06 -0.79 -6.75
C LEU A 5 8.45 0.24 -5.67
N LEU A 6 9.63 0.85 -5.79
CA LEU A 6 10.14 1.75 -4.76
C LEU A 6 9.29 3.02 -4.64
N GLU A 7 8.76 3.52 -5.75
CA GLU A 7 7.91 4.71 -5.76
C GLU A 7 6.51 4.39 -5.20
N GLU A 8 5.95 3.22 -5.53
CA GLU A 8 4.73 2.70 -4.91
C GLU A 8 4.88 2.58 -3.39
N ALA A 9 5.98 1.99 -2.92
CA ALA A 9 6.26 1.82 -1.49
C ALA A 9 6.39 3.18 -0.77
N ARG A 10 7.20 4.09 -1.32
CA ARG A 10 7.37 5.45 -0.78
C ARG A 10 6.05 6.22 -0.71
N SER A 11 5.22 6.10 -1.74
CA SER A 11 3.90 6.73 -1.77
C SER A 11 2.99 6.20 -0.64
N LEU A 12 2.99 4.88 -0.42
CA LEU A 12 2.21 4.27 0.66
C LEU A 12 2.70 4.65 2.06
N ASP A 13 4.02 4.77 2.26
CA ASP A 13 4.59 5.19 3.55
C ASP A 13 4.06 6.57 4.00
N LEU A 14 3.84 7.49 3.05
CA LEU A 14 3.28 8.81 3.32
C LEU A 14 1.85 8.77 3.87
N HIS A 15 1.13 7.66 3.69
CA HIS A 15 -0.25 7.53 4.16
C HIS A 15 -0.37 6.97 5.58
N TYR A 16 0.70 6.40 6.15
CA TYR A 16 0.62 5.71 7.44
C TYR A 16 0.20 6.63 8.59
N VAL A 17 0.76 7.84 8.69
CA VAL A 17 0.44 8.79 9.78
C VAL A 17 -0.77 9.69 9.42
N PRO A 18 -0.79 10.39 8.27
CA PRO A 18 -1.81 11.40 7.99
C PRO A 18 -3.21 10.84 7.78
N ALA A 19 -3.37 9.57 7.37
CA ALA A 19 -4.68 8.94 7.19
C ALA A 19 -5.38 8.62 8.52
N ARG A 20 -4.62 8.47 9.62
CA ARG A 20 -5.13 7.96 10.91
C ARG A 20 -5.12 8.99 12.02
N TYR A 21 -4.19 9.95 11.96
CA TYR A 21 -3.90 10.85 13.07
C TYR A 21 -4.07 12.31 12.63
N PRO A 22 -5.10 13.05 13.12
CA PRO A 22 -5.31 14.45 12.76
C PRO A 22 -4.13 15.37 13.09
N ASN A 23 -3.34 15.05 14.13
CA ASN A 23 -2.11 15.76 14.46
C ASN A 23 -0.97 15.52 13.44
N GLY A 24 -1.14 14.61 12.48
CA GLY A 24 -0.27 14.47 11.31
C GLY A 24 -0.52 15.50 10.21
N LEU A 25 -1.46 16.44 10.41
CA LEU A 25 -1.83 17.49 9.46
C LEU A 25 -1.66 18.88 10.08
N PRO A 26 -1.24 19.91 9.31
CA PRO A 26 -1.11 21.28 9.82
C PRO A 26 -2.42 21.87 10.37
N SER A 27 -3.57 21.46 9.82
CA SER A 27 -4.91 21.72 10.36
C SER A 27 -5.96 20.84 9.65
N GLY A 28 -7.15 20.65 10.23
CA GLY A 28 -8.26 19.94 9.61
C GLY A 28 -8.34 18.44 9.94
N TYR A 29 -9.16 17.70 9.19
CA TYR A 29 -9.40 16.27 9.39
C TYR A 29 -8.88 15.46 8.20
N PRO A 30 -8.31 14.25 8.40
CA PRO A 30 -7.78 13.41 7.32
C PRO A 30 -8.68 13.26 6.10
N HIS A 31 -9.98 13.03 6.29
CA HIS A 31 -10.95 12.88 5.18
C HIS A 31 -11.05 14.09 4.24
N LYS A 32 -10.56 15.28 4.64
CA LYS A 32 -10.53 16.47 3.77
C LYS A 32 -9.33 16.50 2.82
N PHE A 33 -8.29 15.73 3.10
CA PHE A 33 -7.05 15.68 2.32
C PHE A 33 -6.97 14.45 1.41
N TYR A 34 -7.77 13.42 1.69
CA TYR A 34 -7.86 12.21 0.89
C TYR A 34 -9.03 12.30 -0.09
N GLY A 35 -8.73 12.68 -1.33
CA GLY A 35 -9.66 12.62 -2.44
C GLY A 35 -9.62 11.28 -3.17
N LYS A 36 -10.60 11.07 -4.06
CA LYS A 36 -10.67 9.88 -4.93
C LYS A 36 -9.36 9.61 -5.70
N PRO A 37 -8.65 10.61 -6.25
CA PRO A 37 -7.36 10.36 -6.93
C PRO A 37 -6.29 9.80 -6.00
N THR A 38 -6.15 10.36 -4.80
CA THR A 38 -5.19 9.89 -3.78
C THR A 38 -5.51 8.48 -3.33
N ALA A 39 -6.79 8.20 -3.04
CA ALA A 39 -7.23 6.86 -2.68
C ALA A 39 -6.97 5.85 -3.80
N GLY A 40 -7.29 6.20 -5.04
CA GLY A 40 -7.04 5.34 -6.20
C GLY A 40 -5.56 5.06 -6.44
N GLY A 41 -4.70 6.07 -6.25
CA GLY A 41 -3.24 5.91 -6.32
C GLY A 41 -2.70 4.96 -5.26
N ALA A 42 -3.18 5.09 -4.01
CA ALA A 42 -2.79 4.21 -2.92
C ALA A 42 -3.22 2.76 -3.17
N VAL A 43 -4.47 2.53 -3.62
CA VAL A 43 -4.96 1.18 -3.93
C VAL A 43 -4.13 0.53 -5.05
N ASN A 44 -3.88 1.24 -6.14
CA ASN A 44 -3.08 0.73 -7.26
C ASN A 44 -1.64 0.40 -6.82
N ALA A 45 -1.00 1.27 -6.03
CA ALA A 45 0.32 1.01 -5.47
C ALA A 45 0.34 -0.26 -4.60
N ALA A 46 -0.68 -0.44 -3.74
CA ALA A 46 -0.81 -1.62 -2.90
C ALA A 46 -1.01 -2.90 -3.73
N GLU A 47 -1.90 -2.87 -4.73
CA GLU A 47 -2.15 -4.00 -5.63
C GLU A 47 -0.87 -4.46 -6.34
N LYS A 48 -0.09 -3.53 -6.88
CA LYS A 48 1.19 -3.85 -7.53
C LYS A 48 2.17 -4.56 -6.60
N ILE A 49 2.27 -4.08 -5.35
CA ILE A 49 3.16 -4.68 -4.36
C ILE A 49 2.69 -6.09 -3.97
N VAL A 50 1.40 -6.23 -3.65
CA VAL A 50 0.81 -7.54 -3.30
C VAL A 50 0.99 -8.52 -4.46
N GLN A 51 0.68 -8.13 -5.69
CA GLN A 51 0.87 -8.99 -6.87
C GLN A 51 2.32 -9.45 -7.07
N ALA A 52 3.29 -8.56 -6.82
CA ALA A 52 4.70 -8.92 -6.92
C ALA A 52 5.12 -9.92 -5.84
N ILE A 53 4.63 -9.75 -4.61
CA ILE A 53 4.89 -10.68 -3.50
C ILE A 53 4.20 -12.02 -3.74
N THR A 54 2.93 -12.01 -4.16
CA THR A 54 2.18 -13.22 -4.53
C THR A 54 2.91 -14.00 -5.61
N ARG A 55 3.38 -13.32 -6.67
CA ARG A 55 4.17 -13.96 -7.72
C ARG A 55 5.47 -14.55 -7.17
N HIS A 56 6.19 -13.79 -6.33
CA HIS A 56 7.45 -14.25 -5.74
C HIS A 56 7.30 -15.57 -4.98
N TYR A 57 6.29 -15.70 -4.12
CA TYR A 57 6.06 -16.92 -3.34
C TYR A 57 5.50 -18.07 -4.17
N ARG A 58 4.62 -17.79 -5.14
CA ARG A 58 4.13 -18.81 -6.06
C ARG A 58 5.26 -19.40 -6.92
N ASP A 59 6.17 -18.56 -7.41
CA ASP A 59 7.33 -19.01 -8.19
C ASP A 59 8.30 -19.87 -7.37
N GLN A 60 8.26 -19.76 -6.03
CA GLN A 60 9.03 -20.61 -5.11
C GLN A 60 8.28 -21.84 -4.60
N GLY A 61 6.99 -21.99 -4.96
CA GLY A 61 6.14 -23.08 -4.47
C GLY A 61 5.69 -22.92 -3.02
N GLU A 62 5.83 -21.72 -2.44
CA GLU A 62 5.46 -21.40 -1.05
C GLU A 62 4.00 -20.90 -0.97
N GLU A 63 3.05 -21.72 -1.45
CA GLU A 63 1.62 -21.33 -1.50
C GLU A 63 0.99 -21.20 -0.12
N GLU A 64 1.54 -21.86 0.90
CA GLU A 64 1.11 -21.75 2.31
C GLU A 64 1.15 -20.29 2.82
N ILE A 65 2.15 -19.50 2.41
CA ILE A 65 2.29 -18.08 2.81
C ILE A 65 1.14 -17.23 2.24
N LEU A 66 0.52 -17.70 1.15
CA LEU A 66 -0.56 -17.00 0.46
C LEU A 66 -1.95 -17.48 0.91
N ALA A 67 -2.02 -18.50 1.78
CA ALA A 67 -3.27 -18.96 2.35
C ALA A 67 -3.86 -17.87 3.26
N GLU A 68 -5.19 -17.73 3.24
CA GLU A 68 -5.88 -16.90 4.22
C GLU A 68 -5.91 -17.66 5.55
N ASP A 69 -5.67 -16.96 6.66
CA ASP A 69 -5.89 -17.53 7.99
C ASP A 69 -7.40 -17.67 8.22
N ASP A 70 -7.89 -18.92 8.35
CA ASP A 70 -9.28 -19.27 8.72
C ASP A 70 -9.67 -18.81 10.14
#